data_AF-A0A0N8GDF6-F1
#
_entry.id   AF-A0A0N8GDF6-F1
#
_cell.length_a   1.000
_cell.length_b   1.000
_cell.length_c   1.000
_cell.angle_alpha   90.00
_cell.angle_beta   90.00
_cell.angle_gamma   90.00
#
_symmetry.space_group_name_H-M   'P 1'
#
loop_
_entity.id
_entity.type
_entity.pdbx_description
1 polymer ?
#
loop_
_entity_poly.entity_id
_entity_poly.type
_entity_poly.pdbx_seq_one_letter_code
_entity_poly.pdbx_strand_id
1 'polypeptide(L)'
;MRLLLFAVLLLFANLAHAAPRHIFIAGDSSAADYGPERAPQAGWGQLLQDWFDPAQWKVHNHAKGGRSTRSFIAEGSLDAIAQELQRGDILLIQFGHNDAKREDPTRYTDPTTDYVQFLRRYIAAARDNGATSILITPAARLLYDFVALLDTHGRYTLAMQQLAAHATSPRF
;
A
#
# COMPACT_ATOMS: atom_id res chain seq x y z
N MET A 1 41.37 -26.12 -24.21
CA MET A 1 41.14 -25.04 -23.21
C MET A 1 40.09 -24.01 -23.63
N ARG A 2 40.06 -23.49 -24.86
CA ARG A 2 39.04 -22.51 -25.29
C ARG A 2 37.58 -23.02 -25.34
N LEU A 3 37.34 -24.30 -25.65
CA LEU A 3 35.98 -24.89 -25.61
C LEU A 3 35.45 -25.14 -24.19
N LEU A 4 36.32 -25.38 -23.20
CA LEU A 4 35.88 -25.56 -21.81
C LEU A 4 35.44 -24.24 -21.16
N LEU A 5 36.02 -23.09 -21.56
CA LEU A 5 35.59 -21.78 -21.05
C LEU A 5 34.18 -21.39 -21.52
N PHE A 6 33.78 -21.77 -22.75
CA PHE A 6 32.42 -21.47 -23.26
C PHE A 6 31.33 -22.29 -22.56
N ALA A 7 31.61 -23.54 -22.19
CA ALA A 7 30.67 -24.40 -21.47
C ALA A 7 30.44 -23.93 -20.01
N VAL A 8 31.46 -23.39 -19.35
CA VAL A 8 31.33 -22.83 -17.99
C VAL A 8 30.53 -21.52 -17.99
N LEU A 9 30.65 -20.67 -19.02
CA LEU A 9 29.86 -19.45 -19.16
C LEU A 9 28.35 -19.71 -19.37
N LEU A 10 27.98 -20.81 -20.04
CA LEU A 10 26.58 -21.22 -20.23
C LEU A 10 25.94 -21.83 -18.96
N LEU A 11 26.74 -22.38 -18.05
CA LEU A 11 26.26 -22.87 -16.74
C LEU A 11 25.87 -21.74 -15.78
N PHE A 12 26.46 -20.53 -15.93
CA PHE A 12 26.10 -19.35 -15.13
C PHE A 12 24.99 -18.49 -15.76
N ALA A 13 24.69 -18.65 -17.05
CA ALA A 13 23.66 -17.87 -17.73
C ALA A 13 22.24 -18.16 -17.21
N ASN A 14 22.00 -19.34 -16.61
CA ASN A 14 20.70 -19.73 -16.06
C ASN A 14 20.55 -19.48 -14.54
N LEU A 15 21.54 -18.90 -13.87
CA LEU A 15 21.54 -18.75 -12.41
C LEU A 15 21.09 -17.37 -11.91
N ALA A 16 20.73 -16.45 -12.81
CA ALA A 16 20.34 -15.10 -12.45
C ALA A 16 18.89 -14.78 -12.82
N HIS A 17 17.93 -15.67 -12.49
CA HIS A 17 16.56 -15.18 -12.33
C HIS A 17 16.50 -14.53 -10.94
N ALA A 18 16.60 -13.20 -10.90
CA ALA A 18 16.44 -12.47 -9.65
C ALA A 18 15.08 -12.83 -9.03
N ALA A 19 15.04 -13.05 -7.71
CA ALA A 19 13.79 -13.27 -7.02
C ALA A 19 12.82 -12.12 -7.34
N PRO A 20 11.50 -12.40 -7.46
CA PRO A 20 10.54 -11.35 -7.76
C PRO A 20 10.58 -10.28 -6.67
N ARG A 21 10.41 -9.02 -7.06
CA ARG A 21 10.23 -7.91 -6.13
C ARG A 21 8.81 -7.92 -5.59
N HIS A 22 8.60 -7.32 -4.44
CA HIS A 22 7.30 -7.35 -3.79
C HIS A 22 6.61 -5.97 -3.81
N ILE A 23 5.30 -6.00 -3.91
CA ILE A 23 4.40 -4.86 -3.72
C ILE A 23 3.53 -5.19 -2.52
N PHE A 24 3.69 -4.46 -1.42
CA PHE A 24 2.86 -4.57 -0.24
C PHE A 24 1.76 -3.53 -0.26
N ILE A 25 0.55 -3.90 0.15
CA ILE A 25 -0.59 -2.98 0.26
C ILE A 25 -0.98 -2.84 1.73
N ALA A 26 -0.79 -1.65 2.28
CA ALA A 26 -1.38 -1.24 3.54
C ALA A 26 -2.62 -0.39 3.28
N GLY A 27 -3.79 -0.90 3.66
CA GLY A 27 -5.03 -0.16 3.45
C GLY A 27 -6.25 -0.68 4.19
N ASP A 28 -7.39 -0.07 3.85
CA ASP A 28 -8.69 -0.38 4.44
C ASP A 28 -9.56 -1.27 3.53
N SER A 29 -10.88 -1.27 3.74
CA SER A 29 -11.83 -2.06 2.95
C SER A 29 -11.79 -1.77 1.44
N SER A 30 -11.44 -0.56 0.99
CA SER A 30 -11.40 -0.29 -0.45
C SER A 30 -10.26 -1.01 -1.18
N ALA A 31 -9.23 -1.46 -0.45
CA ALA A 31 -8.10 -2.20 -0.98
C ALA A 31 -8.14 -3.71 -0.63
N ALA A 32 -8.92 -4.10 0.38
CA ALA A 32 -8.90 -5.45 0.97
C ALA A 32 -9.41 -6.56 0.04
N ASP A 33 -8.97 -7.79 0.34
CA ASP A 33 -9.48 -8.99 -0.32
C ASP A 33 -10.82 -9.44 0.29
N TYR A 34 -11.71 -9.88 -0.59
CA TYR A 34 -13.01 -10.44 -0.27
C TYR A 34 -13.14 -11.82 -0.89
N GLY A 35 -13.60 -12.78 -0.07
CA GLY A 35 -13.84 -14.14 -0.54
C GLY A 35 -15.11 -14.22 -1.40
N PRO A 36 -15.32 -15.36 -2.08
CA PRO A 36 -16.43 -15.56 -3.00
C PRO A 36 -17.80 -15.39 -2.31
N GLU A 37 -17.88 -15.58 -1.00
CA GLU A 37 -19.10 -15.38 -0.21
C GLU A 37 -19.57 -13.92 -0.13
N ARG A 38 -18.68 -12.96 -0.42
CA ARG A 38 -18.97 -11.53 -0.44
C ARG A 38 -19.06 -10.96 -1.86
N ALA A 39 -18.95 -11.80 -2.89
CA ALA A 39 -19.10 -11.35 -4.27
C ALA A 39 -20.47 -10.66 -4.48
N PRO A 40 -20.51 -9.52 -5.21
CA PRO A 40 -19.46 -8.96 -6.07
C PRO A 40 -18.53 -7.93 -5.37
N GLN A 41 -18.52 -7.84 -4.03
CA GLN A 41 -17.62 -6.93 -3.32
C GLN A 41 -16.16 -7.34 -3.53
N ALA A 42 -15.31 -6.39 -3.92
CA ALA A 42 -13.85 -6.55 -4.01
C ALA A 42 -13.16 -5.21 -3.74
N GLY A 43 -11.98 -5.25 -3.12
CA GLY A 43 -11.08 -4.10 -3.06
C GLY A 43 -10.20 -4.04 -4.31
N TRP A 44 -9.64 -2.86 -4.63
CA TRP A 44 -8.77 -2.72 -5.80
C TRP A 44 -7.48 -3.56 -5.69
N GLY A 45 -7.00 -3.78 -4.46
CA GLY A 45 -5.79 -4.57 -4.20
C GLY A 45 -5.95 -6.05 -4.58
N GLN A 46 -7.17 -6.59 -4.49
CA GLN A 46 -7.50 -7.97 -4.82
C GLN A 46 -7.22 -8.32 -6.29
N LEU A 47 -7.31 -7.34 -7.17
CA LEU A 47 -7.11 -7.52 -8.61
C LEU A 47 -5.71 -7.08 -9.06
N LEU A 48 -4.89 -6.53 -8.17
CA LEU A 48 -3.66 -5.85 -8.55
C LEU A 48 -2.63 -6.83 -9.15
N GLN A 49 -2.52 -8.05 -8.62
CA GLN A 49 -1.56 -9.05 -9.10
C GLN A 49 -1.74 -9.38 -10.59
N ASP A 50 -2.97 -9.32 -11.12
CA ASP A 50 -3.29 -9.67 -12.51
C ASP A 50 -2.63 -8.72 -13.54
N TRP A 51 -2.15 -7.57 -13.07
CA TRP A 51 -1.46 -6.57 -13.90
C TRP A 51 0.05 -6.77 -13.94
N PHE A 52 0.60 -7.77 -13.25
CA PHE A 52 2.03 -8.00 -13.14
C PHE A 52 2.43 -9.43 -13.48
N ASP A 53 3.60 -9.58 -14.10
CA ASP A 53 4.25 -10.88 -14.29
C ASP A 53 4.68 -11.46 -12.92
N PRO A 54 4.13 -12.61 -12.49
CA PRO A 54 4.44 -13.22 -11.19
C PRO A 54 5.90 -13.68 -11.08
N ALA A 55 6.62 -13.82 -12.19
CA ALA A 55 8.05 -14.11 -12.19
C ALA A 55 8.90 -12.86 -11.84
N GLN A 56 8.33 -11.66 -11.93
CA GLN A 56 9.00 -10.39 -11.66
C GLN A 56 8.46 -9.67 -10.43
N TRP A 57 7.16 -9.78 -10.15
CA TRP A 57 6.48 -9.07 -9.08
C TRP A 57 5.45 -9.92 -8.37
N LYS A 58 5.47 -9.88 -7.03
CA LYS A 58 4.43 -10.47 -6.18
C LYS A 58 3.72 -9.40 -5.37
N VAL A 59 2.39 -9.44 -5.38
CA VAL A 59 1.54 -8.54 -4.60
C VAL A 59 1.15 -9.22 -3.29
N HIS A 60 1.47 -8.55 -2.18
CA HIS A 60 1.10 -8.94 -0.82
C HIS A 60 0.05 -7.96 -0.32
N ASN A 61 -1.22 -8.36 -0.36
CA ASN A 61 -2.32 -7.51 0.08
C ASN A 61 -2.57 -7.67 1.58
N HIS A 62 -2.12 -6.69 2.39
CA HIS A 62 -2.37 -6.66 3.83
C HIS A 62 -3.57 -5.77 4.19
N ALA A 63 -4.27 -5.21 3.20
CA ALA A 63 -5.41 -4.33 3.46
C ALA A 63 -6.55 -5.09 4.16
N LYS A 64 -7.13 -4.45 5.18
CA LYS A 64 -8.17 -5.06 6.01
C LYS A 64 -9.31 -4.09 6.23
N GLY A 65 -10.53 -4.59 6.05
CA GLY A 65 -11.75 -3.82 6.28
C GLY A 65 -11.79 -3.19 7.67
N GLY A 66 -12.24 -1.92 7.72
CA GLY A 66 -12.42 -1.18 8.97
C GLY A 66 -11.14 -0.65 9.61
N ARG A 67 -9.97 -0.75 8.95
CA ARG A 67 -8.72 -0.20 9.51
C ARG A 67 -8.54 1.27 9.14
N SER A 68 -7.99 2.04 10.06
CA SER A 68 -7.44 3.38 9.84
C SER A 68 -5.92 3.34 9.91
N THR A 69 -5.25 4.46 9.63
CA THR A 69 -3.79 4.58 9.83
C THR A 69 -3.37 4.22 11.27
N ARG A 70 -4.18 4.61 12.26
CA ARG A 70 -3.96 4.30 13.68
C ARG A 70 -4.17 2.82 13.97
N SER A 71 -5.35 2.30 13.64
CA SER A 71 -5.75 0.96 14.09
C SER A 71 -4.93 -0.14 13.41
N PHE A 72 -4.50 0.07 12.15
CA PHE A 72 -3.65 -0.87 11.41
C PHE A 72 -2.26 -1.01 12.03
N ILE A 73 -1.70 0.09 12.54
CA ILE A 73 -0.46 0.07 13.31
C ILE A 73 -0.70 -0.58 14.68
N ALA A 74 -1.77 -0.20 15.37
CA ALA A 74 -2.06 -0.71 16.72
C ALA A 74 -2.23 -2.23 16.75
N GLU A 75 -2.75 -2.84 15.69
CA GLU A 75 -2.89 -4.30 15.57
C GLU A 75 -1.62 -5.02 15.04
N GLY A 76 -0.52 -4.30 14.82
CA GLY A 76 0.76 -4.87 14.36
C GLY A 76 0.84 -5.17 12.86
N SER A 77 -0.17 -4.79 12.05
CA SER A 77 -0.16 -5.08 10.62
C SER A 77 0.98 -4.34 9.87
N LEU A 78 1.39 -3.15 10.32
CA LEU A 78 2.56 -2.47 9.73
C LEU A 78 3.88 -3.17 10.08
N ASP A 79 4.01 -3.68 11.31
CA ASP A 79 5.22 -4.38 11.74
C ASP A 79 5.39 -5.69 10.96
N ALA A 80 4.29 -6.39 10.68
CA ALA A 80 4.30 -7.58 9.82
C ALA A 80 4.83 -7.27 8.41
N ILE A 81 4.33 -6.21 7.78
CA ILE A 81 4.85 -5.74 6.47
C ILE A 81 6.34 -5.40 6.58
N ALA A 82 6.74 -4.66 7.62
CA ALA A 82 8.12 -4.23 7.79
C ALA A 82 9.11 -5.38 7.97
N GLN A 83 8.67 -6.52 8.52
CA GLN A 83 9.48 -7.73 8.64
C GLN A 83 9.70 -8.45 7.30
N GLU A 84 8.81 -8.26 6.34
CA GLU A 84 8.85 -8.90 5.02
C GLU A 84 9.48 -8.01 3.94
N LEU A 85 9.46 -6.68 4.14
CA LEU A 85 10.00 -5.71 3.18
C LEU A 85 11.49 -5.90 2.93
N GLN A 86 11.87 -5.80 1.66
CA GLN A 86 13.25 -5.84 1.19
C GLN A 86 13.59 -4.60 0.35
N ARG A 87 14.89 -4.37 0.16
CA ARG A 87 15.36 -3.27 -0.70
C ARG A 87 14.84 -3.46 -2.12
N GLY A 88 14.20 -2.42 -2.65
CA GLY A 88 13.63 -2.42 -4.00
C GLY A 88 12.16 -2.81 -4.07
N ASP A 89 11.55 -3.20 -2.95
CA ASP A 89 10.11 -3.41 -2.84
C ASP A 89 9.33 -2.09 -2.85
N ILE A 90 8.01 -2.21 -2.97
CA ILE A 90 7.08 -1.09 -2.95
C ILE A 90 6.09 -1.29 -1.81
N LEU A 91 5.82 -0.22 -1.05
CA LEU A 91 4.72 -0.15 -0.08
C LEU A 91 3.67 0.86 -0.56
N LEU A 92 2.51 0.36 -1.00
CA LEU A 92 1.33 1.15 -1.33
C LEU A 92 0.54 1.43 -0.05
N ILE A 93 0.20 2.70 0.20
CA ILE A 93 -0.44 3.15 1.44
C ILE A 93 -1.73 3.90 1.09
N GLN A 94 -2.88 3.32 1.46
CA GLN A 94 -4.20 3.90 1.19
C GLN A 94 -5.10 3.86 2.43
N PHE A 95 -5.37 5.03 3.02
CA PHE A 95 -6.23 5.17 4.20
C PHE A 95 -7.01 6.49 4.15
N GLY A 96 -8.03 6.63 5.00
CA GLY A 96 -8.84 7.84 5.12
C GLY A 96 -10.29 7.56 5.51
N HIS A 97 -10.86 6.42 5.06
CA HIS A 97 -12.27 6.10 5.29
C HIS A 97 -12.62 5.92 6.78
N ASN A 98 -11.77 5.20 7.48
CA ASN A 98 -11.98 4.90 8.90
C ASN A 98 -11.30 5.93 9.81
N ASP A 99 -10.27 6.61 9.32
CA ASP A 99 -9.67 7.79 9.94
C ASP A 99 -10.73 8.89 10.15
N ALA A 100 -11.69 9.03 9.24
CA ALA A 100 -12.78 10.00 9.31
C ALA A 100 -13.87 9.72 10.37
N LYS A 101 -13.89 8.53 11.01
CA LYS A 101 -14.93 8.12 11.96
C LYS A 101 -14.71 8.72 13.36
N ARG A 102 -15.09 9.99 13.53
CA ARG A 102 -14.94 10.74 14.81
C ARG A 102 -15.57 10.05 16.02
N GLU A 103 -16.63 9.28 15.78
CA GLU A 103 -17.36 8.51 16.78
C GLU A 103 -16.58 7.29 17.31
N ASP A 104 -15.51 6.87 16.65
CA ASP A 104 -14.68 5.73 17.03
C ASP A 104 -13.24 6.18 17.31
N PRO A 105 -12.88 6.51 18.57
CA PRO A 105 -11.55 6.99 18.93
C PRO A 105 -10.41 6.00 18.65
N THR A 106 -10.72 4.71 18.50
CA THR A 106 -9.73 3.68 18.18
C THR A 106 -9.29 3.77 16.71
N ARG A 107 -10.10 4.41 15.87
CA ARG A 107 -9.85 4.58 14.42
C ARG A 107 -9.62 6.02 14.03
N TYR A 108 -10.33 6.96 14.64
CA TYR A 108 -10.27 8.37 14.30
C TYR A 108 -8.84 8.91 14.34
N THR A 109 -8.47 9.69 13.32
CA THR A 109 -7.24 10.48 13.31
C THR A 109 -7.55 11.88 12.79
N ASP A 110 -7.08 12.94 13.45
CA ASP A 110 -7.25 14.27 12.88
C ASP A 110 -6.43 14.39 11.57
N PRO A 111 -7.04 14.85 10.46
CA PRO A 111 -6.39 14.86 9.14
C PRO A 111 -5.16 15.77 9.09
N THR A 112 -5.06 16.78 9.95
CA THR A 112 -3.95 17.75 9.94
C THR A 112 -2.85 17.43 10.94
N THR A 113 -3.12 16.58 11.94
CA THR A 113 -2.13 16.18 12.95
C THR A 113 -1.89 14.67 12.90
N ASP A 114 -2.76 13.89 13.53
CA ASP A 114 -2.56 12.48 13.82
C ASP A 114 -2.37 11.66 12.54
N TYR A 115 -3.22 11.91 11.55
CA TYR A 115 -3.20 11.21 10.28
C TYR A 115 -1.84 11.35 9.58
N VAL A 116 -1.32 12.58 9.53
CA VAL A 116 0.01 12.88 8.97
C VAL A 116 1.11 12.19 9.78
N GLN A 117 1.02 12.20 11.10
CA GLN A 117 2.00 11.53 11.97
C GLN A 117 2.00 10.01 11.77
N PHE A 118 0.83 9.39 11.64
CA PHE A 118 0.75 7.96 11.36
C PHE A 118 1.26 7.65 9.95
N LEU A 119 0.88 8.39 8.91
CA LEU A 119 1.39 8.19 7.55
C LEU A 119 2.93 8.27 7.48
N ARG A 120 3.56 9.16 8.24
CA ARG A 120 5.02 9.24 8.35
C ARG A 120 5.65 7.94 8.86
N ARG A 121 4.95 7.18 9.71
CA ARG A 121 5.44 5.87 10.18
C ARG A 121 5.46 4.82 9.08
N TYR A 122 4.47 4.81 8.19
CA TYR A 122 4.48 3.92 7.02
C TYR A 122 5.60 4.27 6.05
N ILE A 123 5.78 5.57 5.78
CA ILE A 123 6.88 6.07 4.94
C ILE A 123 8.23 5.69 5.53
N ALA A 124 8.39 5.86 6.85
CA ALA A 124 9.59 5.45 7.57
C ALA A 124 9.83 3.93 7.47
N ALA A 125 8.80 3.10 7.68
CA ALA A 125 8.92 1.64 7.55
C ALA A 125 9.41 1.21 6.17
N ALA A 126 8.90 1.82 5.10
CA ALA A 126 9.40 1.56 3.74
C ALA A 126 10.86 2.03 3.58
N ARG A 127 11.15 3.27 3.96
CA ARG A 127 12.49 3.87 3.85
C ARG A 127 13.55 3.05 4.60
N ASP A 128 13.25 2.65 5.83
CA ASP A 128 14.17 1.96 6.73
C ASP A 128 14.52 0.57 6.21
N ASN A 129 13.64 -0.04 5.39
CA ASN A 129 13.88 -1.30 4.70
C ASN A 129 14.38 -1.13 3.24
N GLY A 130 14.64 0.10 2.79
CA GLY A 130 15.08 0.39 1.43
C GLY A 130 14.02 0.16 0.35
N ALA A 131 12.74 0.17 0.75
CA ALA A 131 11.59 0.09 -0.14
C ALA A 131 11.07 1.49 -0.51
N THR A 132 10.32 1.56 -1.62
CA THR A 132 9.68 2.80 -2.07
C THR A 132 8.28 2.89 -1.48
N SER A 133 7.95 3.99 -0.80
CA SER A 133 6.58 4.26 -0.38
C SER A 133 5.82 5.03 -1.45
N ILE A 134 4.58 4.63 -1.72
CA ILE A 134 3.64 5.34 -2.60
C ILE A 134 2.36 5.59 -1.80
N LEU A 135 1.98 6.87 -1.71
CA LEU A 135 0.75 7.31 -1.06
C LEU A 135 -0.38 7.36 -2.09
N ILE A 136 -1.49 6.67 -1.82
CA ILE A 136 -2.68 6.62 -2.67
C ILE A 136 -3.82 7.29 -1.91
N THR A 137 -4.36 8.37 -2.48
CA THR A 137 -5.43 9.14 -1.83
C THR A 137 -6.70 8.31 -1.64
N PRO A 138 -7.46 8.51 -0.55
CA PRO A 138 -8.70 7.77 -0.31
C PRO A 138 -9.74 8.07 -1.40
N ALA A 139 -10.43 7.02 -1.86
CA ALA A 139 -11.58 7.19 -2.74
C ALA A 139 -12.68 8.03 -2.05
N ALA A 140 -13.36 8.88 -2.81
CA ALA A 140 -14.57 9.53 -2.33
C ALA A 140 -15.69 8.48 -2.20
N ARG A 141 -16.51 8.59 -1.15
CA ARG A 141 -17.79 7.86 -1.11
C ARG A 141 -18.69 8.44 -2.19
N LEU A 142 -19.46 7.57 -2.84
CA LEU A 142 -20.52 7.97 -3.76
C LEU A 142 -21.72 8.51 -2.98
N LEU A 143 -21.58 9.73 -2.44
CA LEU A 143 -22.61 10.43 -1.69
C LEU A 143 -22.96 11.73 -2.42
N TYR A 144 -24.25 11.97 -2.62
CA TYR A 144 -24.74 13.15 -3.32
C TYR A 144 -25.44 14.08 -2.33
N ASP A 145 -25.15 15.37 -2.43
CA ASP A 145 -25.98 16.44 -1.87
C ASP A 145 -26.75 17.08 -3.03
N PHE A 146 -28.04 16.78 -3.12
CA PHE A 146 -28.89 17.02 -4.29
C PHE A 146 -28.31 16.44 -5.59
N VAL A 147 -27.64 17.27 -6.40
CA VAL A 147 -27.05 16.92 -7.71
C VAL A 147 -25.52 16.90 -7.68
N ALA A 148 -24.90 17.31 -6.58
CA ALA A 148 -23.44 17.42 -6.47
C ALA A 148 -22.88 16.21 -5.70
N LEU A 149 -21.80 15.63 -6.22
CA LEU A 149 -21.02 14.64 -5.49
C LEU A 149 -20.31 15.32 -4.32
N LEU A 150 -20.50 14.80 -3.11
CA LEU A 150 -19.89 15.32 -1.90
C LEU A 150 -18.46 14.78 -1.76
N ASP A 151 -17.50 15.68 -1.56
CA ASP A 151 -16.14 15.29 -1.19
C ASP A 151 -16.11 14.85 0.28
N THR A 152 -16.23 13.54 0.49
CA THR A 152 -16.33 12.93 1.82
C THR A 152 -14.98 12.74 2.52
N HIS A 153 -13.86 12.88 1.79
CA HIS A 153 -12.51 12.67 2.34
C HIS A 153 -11.51 13.76 1.94
N GLY A 154 -11.97 14.90 1.40
CA GLY A 154 -11.12 15.97 0.87
C GLY A 154 -10.04 16.46 1.82
N ARG A 155 -10.33 16.53 3.12
CA ARG A 155 -9.32 16.91 4.14
C ARG A 155 -8.19 15.87 4.26
N TYR A 156 -8.49 14.58 4.14
CA TYR A 156 -7.50 13.52 4.16
C TYR A 156 -6.72 13.46 2.84
N THR A 157 -7.41 13.63 1.71
CA THR A 157 -6.80 13.77 0.38
C THR A 157 -5.80 14.92 0.36
N LEU A 158 -6.20 16.10 0.80
CA LEU A 158 -5.35 17.28 0.89
C LEU A 158 -4.15 17.05 1.81
N ALA A 159 -4.37 16.49 3.01
CA ALA A 159 -3.29 16.20 3.95
C ALA A 159 -2.26 15.22 3.37
N MET A 160 -2.71 14.17 2.67
CA MET A 160 -1.83 13.21 2.02
C MET A 160 -1.05 13.84 0.87
N GLN A 161 -1.70 14.65 0.02
CA GLN A 161 -1.03 15.38 -1.07
C GLN A 161 0.02 16.36 -0.54
N GLN A 162 -0.30 17.09 0.53
CA GLN A 162 0.64 17.98 1.20
C GLN A 162 1.81 17.19 1.77
N LEU A 163 1.58 16.06 2.44
CA LEU A 163 2.66 15.20 2.94
C LEU A 163 3.56 14.71 1.79
N ALA A 164 2.97 14.24 0.69
CA ALA A 164 3.69 13.79 -0.49
C ALA A 164 4.49 14.90 -1.18
N ALA A 165 4.06 16.16 -1.11
CA ALA A 165 4.82 17.28 -1.69
C ALA A 165 6.11 17.60 -0.91
N HIS A 166 6.14 17.28 0.38
CA HIS A 166 7.29 17.53 1.27
C HIS A 166 8.17 16.29 1.46
N ALA A 167 7.69 15.11 1.07
CA ALA A 167 8.45 13.87 1.03
C ALA A 167 8.90 13.60 -0.41
N THR A 168 10.11 13.13 -0.65
CA THR A 168 10.66 12.89 -1.99
C THR A 168 10.02 11.68 -2.73
N SER A 169 8.79 11.30 -2.39
CA SER A 169 8.10 10.09 -2.87
C SER A 169 7.31 10.33 -4.18
N PRO A 170 7.19 9.32 -5.07
CA PRO A 170 6.36 9.38 -6.27
C PRO A 170 4.85 9.54 -5.96
N ARG A 171 4.08 10.16 -6.85
CA ARG A 171 2.63 10.43 -6.72
C ARG A 171 1.82 9.56 -7.69
N PHE A 172 0.73 8.96 -7.23
CA PHE A 172 -0.31 8.31 -8.06
C PHE A 172 -1.71 8.55 -7.48
#